data_AF-A0A4Q2V220-F1
#
_entry.id   AF-A0A4Q2V220-F1
#
_cell.length_a   1.000
_cell.length_b   1.000
_cell.length_c   1.000
_cell.angle_alpha   90.00
_cell.angle_beta   90.00
_cell.angle_gamma   90.00
#
_symmetry.space_group_name_H-M   'P 1'
#
loop_
_entity.id
_entity.type
_entity.pdbx_description
1 polymer ?
#
loop_
_entity_poly.entity_id
_entity_poly.type
_entity_poly.pdbx_seq_one_letter_code
_entity_poly.pdbx_strand_id
1 'polypeptide(L)'
;MPHRPTKEELLEAANGFWQRLKVRLKWVSIRSMRPWNIDEWGAFVSWFLFGHLAWIIVGTTTFFSLIILSINTVVAQETLAQWVGDYLTQSAGVTVVFESAIVPKWRDNVISFRNVFVSRRPGQGNVSSVSKGSSDAAAEAAAGRKADLVGASETEDDGNYTQFDVTLSTVNVTLSFLNWWNGKGLLKDVEIKGVRGVIDRTSVTWPAEEVDPLSYRHKHQPGDFEIEKFKMEDLLLTVHQPGGFRPFSISIFSCELPQLRKQWLFYDFLSANHMSGSYDGSLFTIHPRQVHGVVPSGNGDPEASVGFGDPKAWKKFSRLRIDGLKIDHLNRGVEGPFGWIYEGNVDIVADVMFPADTDESITKVMADFYDQLEEIVDTNRHRFMRNIQEQGPALLTSGHLSDSAGDIHGEKPAAEPQTSEDERRYLIMDLRISMNDVKAAVPLFTKDMSYVNQALVRPIVAYINAKKTYIPINCRIVKRASDFDGSWSIFDCGLMNDMSAETYDAFANDVENQQSRVRRFKKVGFWTLSLAVHALFMGMAGNVV
;
A
#
# COMPACT_ATOMS: atom_id res chain seq x y z
N MET A 1 50.88 26.59 54.68
CA MET A 1 50.62 26.20 53.28
C MET A 1 50.66 27.45 52.42
N PRO A 2 51.25 27.45 51.21
CA PRO A 2 51.22 28.61 50.32
C PRO A 2 49.76 28.98 49.97
N HIS A 3 49.44 30.27 50.03
CA HIS A 3 48.11 30.82 49.72
C HIS A 3 47.74 30.44 48.28
N ARG A 4 46.59 29.76 48.11
CA ARG A 4 46.05 29.48 46.78
C ARG A 4 45.19 30.68 46.37
N PRO A 5 45.53 31.37 45.29
CA PRO A 5 44.81 32.57 44.90
C PRO A 5 43.35 32.25 44.58
N THR A 6 42.45 33.11 45.04
CA THR A 6 41.02 32.96 44.84
C THR A 6 40.60 33.44 43.44
N LYS A 7 39.38 33.10 43.02
CA LYS A 7 38.81 33.54 41.72
C LYS A 7 38.88 35.06 41.57
N GLU A 8 38.59 35.77 42.64
CA GLU A 8 38.45 37.23 42.69
C GLU A 8 39.82 37.90 42.58
N GLU A 9 40.82 37.41 43.31
CA GLU A 9 42.22 37.86 43.21
C GLU A 9 42.78 37.67 41.78
N LEU A 10 42.43 36.57 41.10
CA LEU A 10 42.85 36.31 39.72
C LEU A 10 42.12 37.19 38.69
N LEU A 11 40.89 37.63 38.99
CA LEU A 11 40.13 38.53 38.12
C LEU A 11 40.56 40.00 38.30
N GLU A 12 40.98 40.36 39.50
CA GLU A 12 41.53 41.67 39.85
C GLU A 12 42.91 41.89 39.20
N ALA A 13 43.76 40.86 39.20
CA ALA A 13 45.07 40.89 38.53
C ALA A 13 45.01 40.84 36.99
N ALA A 14 43.83 40.62 36.40
CA ALA A 14 43.67 40.49 34.95
C ALA A 14 43.35 41.85 34.30
N ASN A 15 44.27 42.33 33.46
CA ASN A 15 44.25 43.66 32.85
C ASN A 15 43.46 43.74 31.52
N GLY A 16 42.80 42.66 31.09
CA GLY A 16 42.05 42.65 29.83
C GLY A 16 40.92 41.62 29.75
N PHE A 17 40.01 41.81 28.79
CA PHE A 17 38.84 40.95 28.55
C PHE A 17 39.22 39.47 28.37
N TRP A 18 40.20 39.18 27.51
CA TRP A 18 40.66 37.82 27.23
C TRP A 18 41.30 37.14 28.45
N GLN A 19 42.01 37.89 29.28
CA GLN A 19 42.60 37.37 30.52
C GLN A 19 41.51 37.04 31.55
N ARG A 20 40.52 37.91 31.72
CA ARG A 20 39.36 37.66 32.59
C ARG A 20 38.51 36.49 32.09
N LEU A 21 38.31 36.37 30.77
CA LEU A 21 37.62 35.24 30.16
C LEU A 21 38.37 33.92 30.37
N LYS A 22 39.71 33.92 30.20
CA LYS A 22 40.57 32.77 30.46
C LYS A 22 40.51 32.33 31.92
N VAL A 23 40.55 33.27 32.86
CA VAL A 23 40.39 32.98 34.30
C VAL A 23 39.01 32.36 34.55
N ARG A 24 37.93 32.93 34.02
CA ARG A 24 36.57 32.37 34.16
C ARG A 24 36.47 30.95 33.58
N LEU A 25 36.96 30.72 32.37
CA LEU A 25 36.95 29.40 31.72
C LEU A 25 37.75 28.37 32.51
N LYS A 26 38.97 28.70 32.92
CA LYS A 26 39.80 27.79 33.75
C LYS A 26 39.18 27.50 35.12
N TRP A 27 38.54 28.50 35.73
CA TRP A 27 37.90 28.30 37.02
C TRP A 27 36.65 27.42 36.91
N VAL A 28 35.88 27.57 35.84
CA VAL A 28 34.74 26.68 35.55
C VAL A 28 35.22 25.26 35.24
N SER A 29 36.31 25.10 34.50
CA SER A 29 36.76 23.79 34.04
C SER A 29 37.52 22.99 35.10
N ILE A 30 38.52 23.59 35.76
CA ILE A 30 39.47 22.89 36.64
C ILE A 30 39.64 23.55 38.01
N ARG A 31 38.94 24.67 38.28
CA ARG A 31 39.06 25.49 39.51
C ARG A 31 40.51 25.84 39.90
N SER A 32 41.41 25.90 38.90
CA SER A 32 42.85 26.10 39.09
C SER A 32 43.47 26.80 37.86
N MET A 33 44.58 27.51 38.04
CA MET A 33 45.28 28.20 36.96
C MET A 33 46.37 27.33 36.30
N ARG A 34 46.57 26.10 36.81
CA ARG A 34 47.57 25.14 36.30
C ARG A 34 47.37 24.77 34.81
N PRO A 35 48.42 24.33 34.09
CA PRO A 35 48.27 23.77 32.74
C PRO A 35 47.36 22.54 32.75
N TRP A 36 46.62 22.31 31.66
CA TRP A 36 45.77 21.14 31.49
C TRP A 36 46.60 19.87 31.36
N ASN A 37 46.18 18.80 32.04
CA ASN A 37 46.81 17.49 31.90
C ASN A 37 46.24 16.71 30.70
N ILE A 38 46.92 15.64 30.28
CA ILE A 38 46.45 14.74 29.21
C ILE A 38 45.07 14.16 29.56
N ASP A 39 44.82 13.79 30.81
CA ASP A 39 43.52 13.26 31.24
C ASP A 39 42.39 14.28 31.11
N GLU A 40 42.67 15.56 31.38
CA GLU A 40 41.69 16.64 31.26
C GLU A 40 41.41 16.94 29.79
N TRP A 41 42.44 16.97 28.94
CA TRP A 41 42.28 17.04 27.49
C TRP A 41 41.49 15.85 26.94
N GLY A 42 41.77 14.64 27.42
CA GLY A 42 41.00 13.44 27.08
C GLY A 42 39.54 13.54 27.49
N ALA A 43 39.25 14.06 28.69
CA ALA A 43 37.89 14.31 29.15
C ALA A 43 37.16 15.37 28.31
N PHE A 44 37.82 16.47 27.94
CA PHE A 44 37.23 17.49 27.05
C PHE A 44 36.96 16.92 25.65
N VAL A 45 37.91 16.19 25.09
CA VAL A 45 37.75 15.55 23.77
C VAL A 45 36.64 14.51 23.82
N SER A 46 36.59 13.67 24.85
CA SER A 46 35.54 12.67 25.04
C SER A 46 34.15 13.30 25.19
N TRP A 47 34.02 14.33 26.04
CA TRP A 47 32.77 15.08 26.19
C TRP A 47 32.34 15.76 24.91
N PHE A 48 33.30 16.37 24.19
CA PHE A 48 33.04 17.02 22.92
C PHE A 48 32.56 16.01 21.87
N LEU A 49 33.26 14.89 21.71
CA LEU A 49 32.90 13.82 20.77
C LEU A 49 31.55 13.20 21.14
N PHE A 50 31.33 12.88 22.41
CA PHE A 50 30.07 12.29 22.88
C PHE A 50 28.91 13.28 22.73
N GLY A 51 29.12 14.56 23.00
CA GLY A 51 28.13 15.62 22.80
C GLY A 51 27.75 15.78 21.33
N HIS A 52 28.72 15.75 20.41
CA HIS A 52 28.46 15.79 18.98
C HIS A 52 27.75 14.52 18.49
N LEU A 53 28.15 13.35 18.99
CA LEU A 53 27.49 12.08 18.67
C LEU A 53 26.03 12.08 19.14
N ALA A 54 25.77 12.47 20.39
CA ALA A 54 24.42 12.59 20.92
C ALA A 54 23.58 13.60 20.13
N TRP A 55 24.18 14.72 19.72
CA TRP A 55 23.50 15.72 18.90
C TRP A 55 23.19 15.21 17.48
N ILE A 56 24.07 14.43 16.84
CA ILE A 56 23.79 13.80 15.54
C ILE A 56 22.64 12.78 15.67
N ILE A 57 22.63 11.99 16.74
CA ILE A 57 21.61 10.97 16.97
C ILE A 57 20.23 11.61 17.22
N VAL A 58 20.14 12.61 18.11
CA VAL A 58 18.87 13.24 18.51
C VAL A 58 18.43 14.32 17.53
N GLY A 59 19.37 15.12 17.04
CA GLY A 59 19.15 16.29 16.19
C GLY A 59 19.55 16.02 14.73
N THR A 60 19.31 14.82 14.20
CA THR A 60 19.81 14.42 12.88
C THR A 60 19.39 15.40 11.80
N THR A 61 18.11 15.80 11.80
CA THR A 61 17.60 16.77 10.82
C THR A 61 18.23 18.15 11.00
N THR A 62 18.40 18.62 12.24
CA THR A 62 19.08 19.89 12.57
C THR A 62 20.55 19.86 12.13
N PHE A 63 21.23 18.73 12.31
CA PHE A 63 22.62 18.51 11.90
C PHE A 63 22.77 18.59 10.38
N PHE A 64 21.98 17.81 9.63
CA PHE A 64 21.99 17.86 8.16
C PHE A 64 21.56 19.23 7.62
N SER A 65 20.60 19.89 8.28
CA SER A 65 20.18 21.26 7.98
C SER A 65 21.33 22.27 8.14
N LEU A 66 22.21 22.09 9.15
CA LEU A 66 23.38 22.97 9.35
C LEU A 66 24.48 22.67 8.33
N ILE A 67 24.64 21.39 7.95
CA ILE A 67 25.52 20.98 6.86
C ILE A 67 25.07 21.63 5.54
N ILE A 68 23.78 21.53 5.18
CA ILE A 68 23.24 22.15 3.97
C ILE A 68 23.46 23.67 3.99
N LEU A 69 23.29 24.32 5.14
CA LEU A 69 23.51 25.75 5.29
C LEU A 69 24.99 26.13 5.14
N SER A 70 25.93 25.37 5.73
CA SER A 70 27.36 25.63 5.56
C SER A 70 27.83 25.40 4.12
N ILE A 71 27.15 24.49 3.43
CA ILE A 71 27.33 24.10 2.02
C ILE A 71 26.60 25.05 1.06
N ASN A 72 25.95 26.13 1.52
CA ASN A 72 25.16 27.07 0.68
C ASN A 72 26.00 27.95 -0.28
N THR A 73 26.94 27.32 -0.99
CA THR A 73 27.59 27.78 -2.21
C THR A 73 26.94 27.04 -3.38
N VAL A 74 26.81 27.71 -4.52
CA VAL A 74 26.14 27.15 -5.72
C VAL A 74 26.76 25.79 -6.13
N VAL A 75 28.08 25.63 -5.96
CA VAL A 75 28.82 24.40 -6.27
C VAL A 75 28.48 23.25 -5.32
N ALA A 76 28.26 23.53 -4.04
CA ALA A 76 28.10 22.46 -3.07
C ALA A 76 26.63 22.01 -2.92
N GLN A 77 25.67 22.81 -3.41
CA GLN A 77 24.30 22.35 -3.69
C GLN A 77 24.27 21.25 -4.77
N GLU A 78 25.12 21.33 -5.80
CA GLU A 78 25.24 20.28 -6.82
C GLU A 78 25.76 18.98 -6.21
N THR A 79 26.80 19.05 -5.36
CA THR A 79 27.34 17.86 -4.68
C THR A 79 26.34 17.20 -3.72
N LEU A 80 25.51 18.00 -3.04
CA LEU A 80 24.51 17.45 -2.12
C LEU A 80 23.32 16.86 -2.88
N ALA A 81 22.88 17.50 -3.95
CA ALA A 81 21.87 16.97 -4.86
C ALA A 81 22.34 15.66 -5.51
N GLN A 82 23.61 15.57 -5.92
CA GLN A 82 24.25 14.33 -6.37
C GLN A 82 24.21 13.26 -5.29
N TRP A 83 24.72 13.53 -4.09
CA TRP A 83 24.75 12.52 -3.02
C TRP A 83 23.35 11.99 -2.64
N VAL A 84 22.35 12.89 -2.54
CA VAL A 84 20.96 12.51 -2.28
C VAL A 84 20.36 11.75 -3.47
N GLY A 85 20.63 12.21 -4.70
CA GLY A 85 20.18 11.54 -5.92
C GLY A 85 20.78 10.15 -6.08
N ASP A 86 22.08 9.97 -5.84
CA ASP A 86 22.80 8.70 -5.86
C ASP A 86 22.21 7.72 -4.86
N TYR A 87 21.94 8.18 -3.63
CA TYR A 87 21.33 7.37 -2.58
C TYR A 87 19.92 6.90 -2.97
N LEU A 88 19.09 7.79 -3.52
CA LEU A 88 17.74 7.45 -3.99
C LEU A 88 17.79 6.55 -5.22
N THR A 89 18.76 6.75 -6.12
CA THR A 89 18.97 5.93 -7.31
C THR A 89 19.38 4.50 -6.90
N GLN A 90 20.29 4.35 -5.93
CA GLN A 90 20.72 3.04 -5.43
C GLN A 90 19.63 2.29 -4.64
N SER A 91 18.80 3.01 -3.87
CA SER A 91 17.77 2.38 -3.00
C SER A 91 16.43 2.11 -3.71
N ALA A 92 16.08 2.90 -4.72
CA ALA A 92 14.79 2.81 -5.42
C ALA A 92 14.90 2.52 -6.92
N GLY A 93 16.09 2.57 -7.52
CA GLY A 93 16.27 2.34 -8.97
C GLY A 93 15.60 3.44 -9.82
N VAL A 94 15.59 4.68 -9.32
CA VAL A 94 14.94 5.83 -9.97
C VAL A 94 15.94 6.97 -10.11
N THR A 95 15.91 7.66 -11.24
CA THR A 95 16.74 8.85 -11.47
C THR A 95 16.06 10.06 -10.85
N VAL A 96 16.69 10.69 -9.87
CA VAL A 96 16.18 11.90 -9.21
C VAL A 96 17.00 13.10 -9.64
N VAL A 97 16.34 14.11 -10.18
CA VAL A 97 16.93 15.38 -10.61
C VAL A 97 16.31 16.52 -9.81
N PHE A 98 17.15 17.34 -9.20
CA PHE A 98 16.72 18.52 -8.44
C PHE A 98 16.88 19.76 -9.31
N GLU A 99 15.78 20.41 -9.70
CA GLU A 99 15.83 21.66 -10.49
C GLU A 99 16.18 22.88 -9.62
N SER A 100 15.77 22.89 -8.35
CA SER A 100 15.94 24.04 -7.46
C SER A 100 16.47 23.71 -6.05
N ALA A 101 16.75 24.77 -5.29
CA ALA A 101 17.53 24.74 -4.06
C ALA A 101 16.93 23.88 -2.93
N ILE A 102 17.82 23.26 -2.17
CA ILE A 102 17.53 22.54 -0.93
C ILE A 102 17.46 23.57 0.19
N VAL A 103 16.27 23.79 0.75
CA VAL A 103 16.01 24.87 1.72
C VAL A 103 15.72 24.30 3.11
N PRO A 104 16.57 24.56 4.11
CA PRO A 104 16.28 24.18 5.48
C PRO A 104 15.18 25.07 6.09
N LYS A 105 14.11 24.47 6.61
CA LYS A 105 13.04 25.16 7.36
C LYS A 105 13.18 24.87 8.85
N TRP A 106 13.96 25.70 9.53
CA TRP A 106 14.31 25.54 10.96
C TRP A 106 13.12 25.62 11.92
N ARG A 107 12.12 26.46 11.60
CA ARG A 107 10.93 26.60 12.44
C ARG A 107 10.18 25.27 12.61
N ASP A 108 10.18 24.47 11.54
CA ASP A 108 9.42 23.22 11.47
C ASP A 108 10.33 21.99 11.61
N ASN A 109 11.66 22.18 11.72
CA ASN A 109 12.68 21.12 11.69
C ASN A 109 12.58 20.22 10.44
N VAL A 110 12.39 20.82 9.26
CA VAL A 110 12.19 20.10 7.99
C VAL A 110 13.21 20.54 6.94
N ILE A 111 13.66 19.60 6.11
CA ILE A 111 14.42 19.88 4.89
C ILE A 111 13.44 19.90 3.71
N SER A 112 13.41 21.01 2.97
CA SER A 112 12.47 21.22 1.87
C SER A 112 13.22 21.21 0.53
N PHE A 113 12.85 20.29 -0.35
CA PHE A 113 13.27 20.24 -1.73
C PHE A 113 12.17 20.85 -2.60
N ARG A 114 12.56 21.64 -3.60
CA ARG A 114 11.63 22.28 -4.53
C ARG A 114 11.93 21.83 -5.95
N ASN A 115 10.87 21.62 -6.73
CA ASN A 115 10.94 21.20 -8.12
C ASN A 115 11.86 19.97 -8.29
N VAL A 116 11.42 18.84 -7.74
CA VAL A 116 12.12 17.56 -7.85
C VAL A 116 11.52 16.79 -9.01
N PHE A 117 12.34 16.46 -10.00
CA PHE A 117 11.96 15.57 -11.08
C PHE A 117 12.44 14.16 -10.78
N VAL A 118 11.56 13.17 -10.92
CA VAL A 118 11.83 11.76 -10.70
C VAL A 118 11.45 11.02 -11.97
N SER A 119 12.39 10.30 -12.55
CA SER A 119 12.16 9.49 -13.75
C SER A 119 12.66 8.06 -13.57
N ARG A 120 11.98 7.14 -14.25
CA ARG A 120 12.43 5.76 -14.42
C ARG A 120 12.19 5.36 -15.87
N ARG A 121 13.28 5.23 -16.64
CA ARG A 121 13.28 4.89 -18.07
C ARG A 121 14.37 3.85 -18.39
N PRO A 122 14.15 2.99 -19.40
CA PRO A 122 15.14 2.00 -19.81
C PRO A 122 16.41 2.63 -20.35
N GLY A 123 17.54 1.98 -20.07
CA GLY A 123 18.86 2.46 -20.49
C GLY A 123 19.41 3.62 -19.67
N GLN A 124 18.81 3.93 -18.52
CA GLN A 124 19.39 4.90 -17.57
C GLN A 124 20.62 4.34 -16.82
N GLY A 125 20.79 3.01 -16.78
CA GLY A 125 21.88 2.33 -16.05
C GLY A 125 21.91 2.68 -14.55
N ASN A 126 22.87 2.13 -13.81
CA ASN A 126 23.18 2.58 -12.43
C ASN A 126 23.85 3.97 -12.40
N VAL A 127 23.69 4.77 -13.46
CA VAL A 127 24.39 6.04 -13.64
C VAL A 127 23.52 7.14 -13.06
N SER A 128 23.86 7.56 -11.85
CA SER A 128 23.25 8.67 -11.15
C SER A 128 23.61 10.01 -11.79
N SER A 129 22.97 10.33 -12.90
CA SER A 129 23.16 11.62 -13.56
C SER A 129 22.24 12.67 -12.92
N VAL A 130 22.66 13.24 -11.80
CA VAL A 130 22.01 14.44 -11.27
C VAL A 130 22.55 15.63 -12.05
N SER A 131 21.80 16.12 -13.04
CA SER A 131 22.12 17.35 -13.78
C SER A 131 21.10 18.42 -13.47
N LYS A 132 21.54 19.62 -13.07
CA LYS A 132 20.66 20.77 -12.91
C LYS A 132 20.13 21.21 -14.30
N GLY A 133 18.83 21.10 -14.52
CA GLY A 133 18.16 21.45 -15.77
C GLY A 133 16.65 21.61 -15.56
N SER A 134 15.96 22.20 -16.54
CA SER A 134 14.49 22.23 -16.54
C SER A 134 13.93 20.81 -16.60
N SER A 135 12.70 20.62 -16.12
CA SER A 135 11.98 19.34 -16.24
C SER A 135 12.03 18.76 -17.65
N ASP A 136 11.90 19.63 -18.65
CA ASP A 136 11.88 19.25 -20.07
C ASP A 136 13.26 18.79 -20.55
N ALA A 137 14.33 19.49 -20.16
CA ALA A 137 15.69 19.07 -20.47
C ALA A 137 16.08 17.77 -19.75
N ALA A 138 15.56 17.53 -18.54
CA ALA A 138 15.78 16.29 -17.81
C ALA A 138 15.02 15.10 -18.44
N ALA A 139 13.78 15.32 -18.88
CA ALA A 139 13.01 14.32 -19.63
C ALA A 139 13.66 14.01 -20.99
N GLU A 140 14.14 15.03 -21.72
CA GLU A 140 14.88 14.85 -22.97
C GLU A 140 16.24 14.16 -22.76
N ALA A 141 16.98 14.48 -21.69
CA ALA A 141 18.25 13.80 -21.38
C ALA A 141 18.05 12.36 -20.89
N ALA A 142 16.92 12.06 -20.26
CA ALA A 142 16.50 10.70 -19.93
C ALA A 142 16.11 9.91 -21.19
N ALA A 143 15.38 10.53 -22.11
CA ALA A 143 14.96 9.92 -23.38
C ALA A 143 16.12 9.79 -24.39
N GLY A 144 17.01 10.77 -24.46
CA GLY A 144 18.12 10.87 -25.41
C GLY A 144 19.26 9.89 -25.14
N ARG A 145 19.45 9.45 -23.89
CA ARG A 145 20.43 8.40 -23.53
C ARG A 145 20.14 7.04 -24.17
N LYS A 146 18.90 6.82 -24.63
CA LYS A 146 18.54 5.64 -25.44
C LYS A 146 19.29 5.59 -26.78
N ALA A 147 19.73 6.74 -27.31
CA ALA A 147 20.42 6.83 -28.60
C ALA A 147 21.95 6.63 -28.49
N ASP A 148 22.58 7.07 -27.40
CA ASP A 148 24.05 7.10 -27.27
C ASP A 148 24.66 5.80 -26.70
N LEU A 149 23.87 4.89 -26.13
CA LEU A 149 24.35 3.67 -25.47
C LEU A 149 24.15 2.37 -26.28
N VAL A 150 23.93 2.47 -27.59
CA VAL A 150 23.87 1.29 -28.51
C VAL A 150 25.20 0.49 -28.56
N GLY A 151 26.24 0.90 -27.82
CA GLY A 151 27.58 0.31 -27.87
C GLY A 151 28.20 -0.20 -26.57
N ALA A 152 27.53 -0.20 -25.41
CA ALA A 152 28.14 -0.66 -24.15
C ALA A 152 27.33 -1.80 -23.48
N SER A 153 27.90 -3.00 -23.51
CA SER A 153 27.35 -4.21 -22.89
C SER A 153 27.52 -4.21 -21.37
N GLU A 154 26.50 -3.76 -20.63
CA GLU A 154 26.31 -4.10 -19.21
C GLU A 154 24.80 -4.34 -19.01
N THR A 155 24.40 -5.62 -18.81
CA THR A 155 23.02 -6.11 -18.58
C THR A 155 21.94 -5.40 -19.39
N GLU A 156 21.52 -5.94 -20.54
CA GLU A 156 20.38 -5.42 -21.31
C GLU A 156 19.16 -5.23 -20.39
N ASP A 157 18.86 -3.98 -20.08
CA ASP A 157 17.66 -3.58 -19.37
C ASP A 157 16.47 -3.76 -20.32
N ASP A 158 15.66 -4.79 -20.09
CA ASP A 158 14.57 -5.19 -20.99
C ASP A 158 13.44 -4.14 -21.09
N GLY A 159 13.40 -3.17 -20.17
CA GLY A 159 12.40 -2.12 -20.11
C GLY A 159 10.99 -2.61 -19.78
N ASN A 160 10.84 -3.86 -19.34
CA ASN A 160 9.57 -4.50 -19.02
C ASN A 160 9.10 -4.18 -17.60
N TYR A 161 8.98 -2.88 -17.31
CA TYR A 161 8.49 -2.38 -16.02
C TYR A 161 7.73 -1.07 -16.22
N THR A 162 7.00 -0.66 -15.18
CA THR A 162 6.32 0.63 -15.17
C THR A 162 7.35 1.76 -15.24
N GLN A 163 7.30 2.52 -16.32
CA GLN A 163 8.11 3.70 -16.54
C GLN A 163 7.34 4.93 -16.08
N PHE A 164 8.02 5.98 -15.66
CA PHE A 164 7.35 7.22 -15.26
C PHE A 164 8.28 8.40 -15.30
N ASP A 165 7.69 9.57 -15.56
CA ASP A 165 8.33 10.88 -15.47
C ASP A 165 7.43 11.78 -14.64
N VAL A 166 7.87 12.13 -13.43
CA VAL A 166 7.07 12.80 -12.41
C VAL A 166 7.83 14.00 -11.86
N THR A 167 7.18 15.15 -11.85
CA THR A 167 7.64 16.38 -11.21
C THR A 167 6.90 16.59 -9.89
N LEU A 168 7.65 16.93 -8.85
CA LEU A 168 7.18 17.23 -7.50
C LEU A 168 7.51 18.69 -7.19
N SER A 169 6.49 19.53 -6.94
CA SER A 169 6.69 20.95 -6.66
C SER A 169 7.41 21.18 -5.34
N THR A 170 7.04 20.44 -4.28
CA THR A 170 7.70 20.53 -2.97
C THR A 170 7.71 19.18 -2.28
N VAL A 171 8.88 18.80 -1.76
CA VAL A 171 9.06 17.62 -0.91
C VAL A 171 9.68 18.08 0.41
N ASN A 172 8.95 17.87 1.50
CA ASN A 172 9.36 18.19 2.85
C ASN A 172 9.73 16.87 3.54
N VAL A 173 10.94 16.77 4.10
CA VAL A 173 11.38 15.55 4.80
C VAL A 173 11.97 15.84 6.17
N THR A 174 11.82 14.89 7.08
CA THR A 174 12.60 14.78 8.32
C THR A 174 13.47 13.53 8.25
N LEU A 175 14.64 13.58 8.88
CA LEU A 175 15.64 12.51 8.87
C LEU A 175 15.81 11.92 10.28
N SER A 176 16.03 10.60 10.35
CA SER A 176 16.30 9.87 11.60
C SER A 176 17.53 8.97 11.44
N PHE A 177 18.58 9.26 12.21
CA PHE A 177 19.76 8.39 12.26
C PHE A 177 19.42 7.01 12.82
N LEU A 178 18.56 6.95 13.83
CA LEU A 178 18.16 5.69 14.46
C LEU A 178 17.44 4.77 13.46
N ASN A 179 16.58 5.34 12.61
CA ASN A 179 15.88 4.57 11.58
C ASN A 179 16.87 4.05 10.53
N TRP A 180 17.80 4.91 10.10
CA TRP A 180 18.86 4.52 9.16
C TRP A 180 19.75 3.41 9.71
N TRP A 181 20.20 3.53 10.97
CA TRP A 181 21.05 2.53 11.63
C TRP A 181 20.33 1.18 11.81
N ASN A 182 19.02 1.21 12.04
CA ASN A 182 18.19 0.02 12.18
C ASN A 182 17.71 -0.55 10.83
N GLY A 183 18.19 -0.03 9.69
CA GLY A 183 17.83 -0.53 8.35
C GLY A 183 16.49 -0.04 7.80
N LYS A 184 15.77 0.83 8.51
CA LYS A 184 14.44 1.36 8.17
C LYS A 184 14.46 2.53 7.18
N GLY A 185 15.64 2.86 6.65
CA GLY A 185 15.87 4.04 5.83
C GLY A 185 16.06 5.33 6.64
N LEU A 186 16.60 6.36 5.98
CA LEU A 186 16.94 7.65 6.60
C LEU A 186 15.73 8.57 6.79
N LEU A 187 14.70 8.41 5.96
CA LEU A 187 13.50 9.24 5.96
C LEU A 187 12.59 8.85 7.12
N LYS A 188 12.20 9.83 7.94
CA LYS A 188 11.27 9.64 9.05
C LYS A 188 9.85 10.09 8.67
N ASP A 189 9.67 11.37 8.40
CA ASP A 189 8.39 11.94 7.94
C ASP A 189 8.58 12.55 6.55
N VAL A 190 7.57 12.39 5.70
CA VAL A 190 7.60 12.90 4.32
C VAL A 190 6.26 13.56 3.99
N GLU A 191 6.33 14.78 3.45
CA GLU A 191 5.19 15.52 2.93
C GLU A 191 5.49 15.97 1.49
N ILE A 192 4.65 15.53 0.55
CA ILE A 192 4.77 15.82 -0.89
C ILE A 192 3.62 16.73 -1.32
N LYS A 193 3.92 17.80 -2.06
CA LYS A 193 2.93 18.70 -2.64
C LYS A 193 3.17 18.93 -4.12
N GLY A 194 2.08 18.89 -4.89
CA GLY A 194 2.09 19.21 -6.32
C GLY A 194 2.83 18.14 -7.11
N VAL A 195 2.17 17.00 -7.35
CA VAL A 195 2.72 15.89 -8.15
C VAL A 195 2.11 15.93 -9.54
N ARG A 196 2.93 16.04 -10.58
CA ARG A 196 2.51 16.10 -11.99
C ARG A 196 3.36 15.17 -12.82
N GLY A 197 2.79 14.51 -13.82
CA GLY A 197 3.59 13.65 -14.68
C GLY A 197 2.80 12.56 -15.39
N VAL A 198 3.56 11.63 -15.95
CA VAL A 198 3.05 10.53 -16.76
C VAL A 198 3.60 9.22 -16.21
N ILE A 199 2.71 8.26 -16.01
CA ILE A 199 3.05 6.86 -15.76
C ILE A 199 2.79 6.10 -17.06
N ASP A 200 3.82 5.47 -17.59
CA ASP A 200 3.81 4.75 -18.85
C ASP A 200 4.05 3.25 -18.61
N ARG A 201 3.02 2.45 -18.86
CA ARG A 201 3.06 0.98 -18.79
C ARG A 201 2.89 0.35 -20.17
N THR A 202 2.99 1.12 -21.25
CA THR A 202 2.76 0.60 -22.61
C THR A 202 3.80 -0.44 -23.04
N SER A 203 5.00 -0.39 -22.48
CA SER A 203 6.06 -1.38 -22.69
C SER A 203 5.90 -2.65 -21.86
N VAL A 204 4.97 -2.67 -20.89
CA VAL A 204 4.82 -3.82 -19.99
C VAL A 204 4.14 -4.95 -20.73
N THR A 205 4.84 -6.07 -20.80
CA THR A 205 4.38 -7.33 -21.39
C THR A 205 4.42 -8.43 -20.34
N TRP A 206 3.33 -9.19 -20.25
CA TRP A 206 3.25 -10.34 -19.36
C TRP A 206 3.72 -11.60 -20.10
N PRO A 207 4.39 -12.54 -19.40
CA PRO A 207 4.67 -13.85 -19.98
C PRO A 207 3.38 -14.55 -20.40
N ALA A 208 3.44 -15.34 -21.47
CA ALA A 208 2.28 -16.09 -21.96
C ALA A 208 1.86 -17.23 -21.01
N GLU A 209 2.81 -17.69 -20.20
CA GLU A 209 2.61 -18.66 -19.15
C GLU A 209 1.96 -18.01 -17.92
N GLU A 210 1.08 -18.76 -17.27
CA GLU A 210 0.43 -18.31 -16.05
C GLU A 210 1.46 -18.34 -14.92
N VAL A 211 1.78 -17.17 -14.38
CA VAL A 211 2.74 -17.00 -13.29
C VAL A 211 1.97 -16.67 -12.02
N ASP A 212 2.41 -17.27 -10.92
CA ASP A 212 1.97 -16.96 -9.58
C ASP A 212 2.05 -15.43 -9.31
N PRO A 213 0.92 -14.76 -8.97
CA PRO A 213 0.93 -13.35 -8.60
C PRO A 213 1.85 -12.98 -7.44
N LEU A 214 2.06 -13.88 -6.49
CA LEU A 214 2.81 -13.63 -5.27
C LEU A 214 4.31 -13.71 -5.49
N SER A 215 4.74 -14.34 -6.59
CA SER A 215 6.13 -14.31 -7.03
C SER A 215 6.62 -12.90 -7.34
N TYR A 216 5.70 -11.95 -7.61
CA TYR A 216 6.00 -10.54 -7.84
C TYR A 216 6.18 -9.72 -6.55
N ARG A 217 6.01 -10.32 -5.36
CA ARG A 217 6.19 -9.62 -4.09
C ARG A 217 7.62 -9.13 -3.92
N HIS A 218 7.75 -7.91 -3.44
CA HIS A 218 9.02 -7.29 -3.09
C HIS A 218 9.64 -8.03 -1.89
N LYS A 219 10.93 -8.38 -2.03
CA LYS A 219 11.72 -8.92 -0.93
C LYS A 219 12.40 -7.76 -0.21
N HIS A 220 12.23 -7.72 1.11
CA HIS A 220 12.81 -6.67 1.93
C HIS A 220 14.33 -6.55 1.71
N GLN A 221 14.78 -5.34 1.42
CA GLN A 221 16.20 -5.01 1.24
C GLN A 221 16.62 -3.94 2.24
N PRO A 222 17.83 -4.03 2.83
CA PRO A 222 18.34 -2.98 3.70
C PRO A 222 18.35 -1.63 2.98
N GLY A 223 17.70 -0.62 3.57
CA GLY A 223 17.52 0.69 2.94
C GLY A 223 16.15 0.92 2.32
N ASP A 224 15.27 -0.09 2.32
CA ASP A 224 13.84 0.13 2.14
C ASP A 224 13.32 1.13 3.18
N PHE A 225 12.53 2.10 2.72
CA PHE A 225 12.03 3.14 3.60
C PHE A 225 10.86 2.63 4.45
N GLU A 226 10.88 2.99 5.73
CA GLU A 226 9.75 2.93 6.65
C GLU A 226 9.44 4.34 7.15
N ILE A 227 8.57 5.03 6.43
CA ILE A 227 8.17 6.39 6.77
C ILE A 227 7.11 6.32 7.86
N GLU A 228 7.33 7.03 8.97
CA GLU A 228 6.42 7.07 10.12
C GLU A 228 5.20 7.95 9.85
N LYS A 229 5.34 9.05 9.08
CA LYS A 229 4.20 9.88 8.68
C LYS A 229 4.35 10.31 7.24
N PHE A 230 3.35 9.97 6.43
CA PHE A 230 3.33 10.33 5.03
C PHE A 230 2.11 11.20 4.71
N LYS A 231 2.36 12.33 4.06
CA LYS A 231 1.33 13.24 3.56
C LYS A 231 1.57 13.55 2.09
N MET A 232 0.49 13.57 1.32
CA MET A 232 0.54 13.93 -0.09
C MET A 232 -0.68 14.77 -0.46
N GLU A 233 -0.42 15.89 -1.12
CA GLU A 233 -1.45 16.82 -1.56
C GLU A 233 -1.25 17.16 -3.04
N ASP A 234 -2.37 17.36 -3.73
CA ASP A 234 -2.40 17.81 -5.11
C ASP A 234 -1.56 16.95 -6.07
N LEU A 235 -1.97 15.68 -6.25
CA LEU A 235 -1.42 14.79 -7.27
C LEU A 235 -2.35 14.75 -8.49
N LEU A 236 -1.76 14.82 -9.68
CA LEU A 236 -2.42 14.60 -10.96
C LEU A 236 -1.42 13.91 -11.90
N LEU A 237 -1.70 12.65 -12.23
CA LEU A 237 -0.88 11.82 -13.11
C LEU A 237 -1.71 11.32 -14.28
N THR A 238 -1.11 11.22 -15.45
CA THR A 238 -1.71 10.55 -16.61
C THR A 238 -1.14 9.14 -16.72
N VAL A 239 -1.99 8.13 -16.79
CA VAL A 239 -1.58 6.73 -16.88
C VAL A 239 -1.84 6.19 -18.29
N HIS A 240 -0.82 5.61 -18.88
CA HIS A 240 -0.90 4.85 -20.12
C HIS A 240 -0.76 3.36 -19.79
N GLN A 241 -1.81 2.58 -20.01
CA GLN A 241 -1.81 1.14 -19.79
C GLN A 241 -1.46 0.38 -21.09
N PRO A 242 -0.95 -0.86 -20.99
CA PRO A 242 -0.71 -1.70 -22.16
C PRO A 242 -2.01 -2.09 -22.88
N GLY A 243 -1.89 -2.64 -24.09
CA GLY A 243 -3.05 -3.14 -24.86
C GLY A 243 -3.97 -2.04 -25.40
N GLY A 244 -3.45 -0.86 -25.69
CA GLY A 244 -4.20 0.24 -26.31
C GLY A 244 -5.36 0.75 -25.46
N PHE A 245 -5.23 0.73 -24.12
CA PHE A 245 -6.21 1.39 -23.25
C PHE A 245 -6.11 2.90 -23.46
N ARG A 246 -7.23 3.61 -23.36
CA ARG A 246 -7.18 5.08 -23.43
C ARG A 246 -6.31 5.61 -22.29
N PRO A 247 -5.51 6.67 -22.49
CA PRO A 247 -4.91 7.38 -21.38
C PRO A 247 -5.99 7.90 -20.44
N PHE A 248 -5.76 7.82 -19.14
CA PHE A 248 -6.68 8.34 -18.13
C PHE A 248 -5.92 9.04 -17.01
N SER A 249 -6.59 9.97 -16.34
CA SER A 249 -6.01 10.73 -15.24
C SER A 249 -6.31 10.08 -13.89
N ILE A 250 -5.32 10.02 -13.03
CA ILE A 250 -5.46 9.73 -11.60
C ILE A 250 -5.14 11.00 -10.85
N SER A 251 -6.03 11.43 -9.95
CA SER A 251 -5.78 12.55 -9.06
C SER A 251 -5.94 12.14 -7.61
N ILE A 252 -5.07 12.64 -6.74
CA ILE A 252 -5.22 12.54 -5.29
C ILE A 252 -5.23 13.96 -4.75
N PHE A 253 -6.36 14.38 -4.19
CA PHE A 253 -6.52 15.72 -3.65
C PHE A 253 -5.81 15.84 -2.30
N SER A 254 -5.98 14.83 -1.45
CA SER A 254 -5.37 14.74 -0.13
C SER A 254 -5.21 13.27 0.26
N CYS A 255 -4.03 12.93 0.77
CA CYS A 255 -3.69 11.62 1.31
C CYS A 255 -2.85 11.78 2.57
N GLU A 256 -3.26 11.11 3.64
CA GLU A 256 -2.55 11.03 4.90
C GLU A 256 -2.50 9.57 5.36
N LEU A 257 -1.28 9.05 5.49
CA LEU A 257 -1.03 7.69 5.94
C LEU A 257 -0.37 7.73 7.33
N PRO A 258 -0.79 6.84 8.25
CA PRO A 258 -0.19 6.74 9.58
C PRO A 258 1.22 6.14 9.56
N GLN A 259 1.60 5.51 8.46
CA GLN A 259 2.93 4.99 8.13
C GLN A 259 2.95 4.66 6.63
N LEU A 260 4.12 4.61 6.00
CA LEU A 260 4.29 4.17 4.63
C LEU A 260 5.60 3.38 4.52
N ARG A 261 5.48 2.06 4.49
CA ARG A 261 6.61 1.13 4.38
C ARG A 261 6.68 0.57 2.97
N LYS A 262 7.86 0.58 2.36
CA LYS A 262 8.07 0.00 1.02
C LYS A 262 7.67 -1.47 0.95
N GLN A 263 7.93 -2.24 2.02
CA GLN A 263 7.54 -3.65 2.11
C GLN A 263 6.01 -3.86 2.17
N TRP A 264 5.26 -2.96 2.81
CA TRP A 264 3.82 -3.10 3.05
C TRP A 264 2.99 -2.06 2.28
N LEU A 265 3.48 -1.68 1.08
CA LEU A 265 3.01 -0.50 0.37
C LEU A 265 1.49 -0.50 0.17
N PHE A 266 0.95 -1.58 -0.41
CA PHE A 266 -0.48 -1.67 -0.70
C PHE A 266 -1.34 -1.67 0.59
N TYR A 267 -0.90 -2.40 1.61
CA TYR A 267 -1.56 -2.48 2.91
C TYR A 267 -1.62 -1.12 3.63
N ASP A 268 -0.52 -0.37 3.61
CA ASP A 268 -0.43 0.93 4.26
C ASP A 268 -1.36 1.96 3.55
N PHE A 269 -1.55 1.87 2.23
CA PHE A 269 -2.56 2.67 1.50
C PHE A 269 -4.00 2.28 1.86
N LEU A 270 -4.32 0.99 1.97
CA LEU A 270 -5.67 0.55 2.40
C LEU A 270 -5.99 1.02 3.83
N SER A 271 -4.97 1.13 4.68
CA SER A 271 -5.07 1.59 6.07
C SER A 271 -4.87 3.10 6.24
N ALA A 272 -5.02 3.90 5.17
CA ALA A 272 -4.93 5.37 5.21
C ALA A 272 -5.80 6.03 6.29
N ASN A 273 -5.32 7.12 6.89
CA ASN A 273 -6.14 7.95 7.80
C ASN A 273 -7.17 8.77 7.03
N HIS A 274 -6.79 9.22 5.84
CA HIS A 274 -7.71 9.80 4.88
C HIS A 274 -7.04 9.75 3.51
N MET A 275 -7.79 9.38 2.48
CA MET A 275 -7.36 9.51 1.09
C MET A 275 -8.56 9.89 0.26
N SER A 276 -8.43 10.90 -0.60
CA SER A 276 -9.50 11.33 -1.48
C SER A 276 -8.94 11.73 -2.83
N GLY A 277 -9.67 11.43 -3.90
CA GLY A 277 -9.18 11.65 -5.24
C GLY A 277 -10.20 11.31 -6.31
N SER A 278 -9.72 11.25 -7.55
CA SER A 278 -10.48 10.76 -8.68
C SER A 278 -9.64 9.79 -9.51
N TYR A 279 -10.28 8.77 -10.05
CA TYR A 279 -9.68 7.77 -10.91
C TYR A 279 -10.49 7.72 -12.21
N ASP A 280 -9.91 8.21 -13.32
CA ASP A 280 -10.61 8.39 -14.61
C ASP A 280 -11.94 9.16 -14.48
N GLY A 281 -11.96 10.18 -13.61
CA GLY A 281 -13.13 11.00 -13.30
C GLY A 281 -14.07 10.44 -12.24
N SER A 282 -13.91 9.17 -11.84
CA SER A 282 -14.70 8.53 -10.78
C SER A 282 -14.13 8.91 -9.41
N LEU A 283 -14.94 9.52 -8.54
CA LEU A 283 -14.50 9.94 -7.21
C LEU A 283 -14.26 8.74 -6.31
N PHE A 284 -13.17 8.76 -5.56
CA PHE A 284 -12.90 7.76 -4.54
C PHE A 284 -12.48 8.37 -3.21
N THR A 285 -12.76 7.65 -2.13
CA THR A 285 -12.37 8.01 -0.77
C THR A 285 -11.95 6.77 0.03
N ILE A 286 -10.98 6.96 0.92
CA ILE A 286 -10.62 6.02 1.98
C ILE A 286 -10.69 6.81 3.28
N HIS A 287 -11.52 6.36 4.21
CA HIS A 287 -11.62 6.99 5.52
C HIS A 287 -11.87 5.94 6.61
N PRO A 288 -11.39 6.17 7.84
CA PRO A 288 -11.74 5.37 8.99
C PRO A 288 -13.26 5.33 9.18
N ARG A 289 -13.82 4.13 9.26
CA ARG A 289 -15.24 3.96 9.55
C ARG A 289 -15.46 4.18 11.04
N GLN A 290 -16.23 5.21 11.40
CA GLN A 290 -16.71 5.37 12.78
C GLN A 290 -17.81 4.33 13.04
N VAL A 291 -17.42 3.18 13.57
CA VAL A 291 -18.35 2.19 14.08
C VAL A 291 -18.93 2.71 15.42
N HIS A 292 -20.14 3.25 15.38
CA HIS A 292 -20.88 3.55 16.61
C HIS A 292 -21.10 2.24 17.37
N GLY A 293 -20.51 2.09 18.55
CA GLY A 293 -20.59 0.89 19.39
C GLY A 293 -19.25 0.22 19.70
N VAL A 294 -18.17 0.54 18.97
CA VAL A 294 -16.81 0.06 19.31
C VAL A 294 -16.01 1.23 19.91
N VAL A 295 -16.35 1.58 21.14
CA VAL A 295 -15.47 2.40 21.97
C VAL A 295 -14.41 1.45 22.55
N PRO A 296 -13.10 1.74 22.48
CA PRO A 296 -12.07 0.99 23.21
C PRO A 296 -12.17 1.15 24.74
N SER A 297 -13.23 1.78 25.25
CA SER A 297 -13.47 2.00 26.68
C SER A 297 -14.70 1.22 27.12
N GLY A 298 -14.44 -0.03 27.50
CA GLY A 298 -14.85 -0.57 28.79
C GLY A 298 -16.31 -0.93 29.04
N ASN A 299 -17.32 -0.49 28.28
CA ASN A 299 -18.73 -0.84 28.53
C ASN A 299 -19.63 -0.57 27.31
N GLY A 300 -19.73 -1.51 26.36
CA GLY A 300 -20.64 -1.40 25.20
C GLY A 300 -21.25 -2.74 24.81
N ASP A 301 -22.53 -2.71 24.42
CA ASP A 301 -23.42 -3.85 24.17
C ASP A 301 -22.85 -4.95 23.25
N PRO A 302 -22.97 -6.24 23.63
CA PRO A 302 -22.49 -7.40 22.86
C PRO A 302 -23.34 -7.73 21.62
N GLU A 303 -24.40 -6.98 21.32
CA GLU A 303 -25.34 -7.31 20.23
C GLU A 303 -24.95 -6.67 18.87
N ALA A 304 -24.00 -5.72 18.86
CA ALA A 304 -23.47 -5.11 17.63
C ALA A 304 -22.29 -5.89 17.01
N SER A 305 -21.78 -6.92 17.68
CA SER A 305 -20.66 -7.78 17.26
C SER A 305 -21.08 -8.99 16.40
N VAL A 306 -22.34 -9.08 16.02
CA VAL A 306 -22.88 -10.19 15.20
C VAL A 306 -22.19 -10.17 13.83
N GLY A 307 -21.11 -10.97 13.72
CA GLY A 307 -20.35 -11.21 12.50
C GLY A 307 -18.89 -10.75 12.49
N PHE A 308 -18.38 -10.13 13.57
CA PHE A 308 -17.06 -9.48 13.57
C PHE A 308 -16.11 -9.87 14.73
N GLY A 309 -16.47 -10.79 15.62
CA GLY A 309 -15.60 -11.25 16.71
C GLY A 309 -15.40 -10.22 17.83
N ASP A 310 -14.39 -10.43 18.69
CA ASP A 310 -14.06 -9.52 19.79
C ASP A 310 -13.55 -8.17 19.25
N PRO A 311 -14.09 -7.01 19.69
CA PRO A 311 -13.60 -5.69 19.31
C PRO A 311 -12.10 -5.47 19.47
N LYS A 312 -11.44 -6.19 20.40
CA LYS A 312 -9.98 -6.09 20.62
C LYS A 312 -9.14 -6.73 19.50
N ALA A 313 -9.76 -7.49 18.59
CA ALA A 313 -9.09 -8.14 17.47
C ALA A 313 -8.65 -7.14 16.39
N TRP A 314 -9.23 -5.95 16.41
CA TRP A 314 -9.16 -5.02 15.29
C TRP A 314 -8.46 -3.73 15.68
N LYS A 315 -7.40 -3.40 14.95
CA LYS A 315 -6.71 -2.11 15.06
C LYS A 315 -7.57 -0.98 14.49
N LYS A 316 -8.17 -1.24 13.32
CA LYS A 316 -8.79 -0.19 12.51
C LYS A 316 -9.83 -0.77 11.56
N PHE A 317 -10.90 -0.01 11.37
CA PHE A 317 -11.88 -0.21 10.31
C PHE A 317 -11.73 0.91 9.28
N SER A 318 -11.53 0.57 8.02
CA SER A 318 -11.42 1.53 6.92
C SER A 318 -12.54 1.29 5.92
N ARG A 319 -13.13 2.36 5.40
CA ARG A 319 -14.09 2.32 4.31
C ARG A 319 -13.46 2.91 3.07
N LEU A 320 -13.28 2.07 2.05
CA LEU A 320 -12.99 2.47 0.68
C LEU A 320 -14.32 2.61 -0.05
N ARG A 321 -14.48 3.72 -0.79
CA ARG A 321 -15.60 3.93 -1.70
C ARG A 321 -15.08 4.49 -3.02
N ILE A 322 -15.56 3.96 -4.14
CA ILE A 322 -15.40 4.55 -5.47
C ILE A 322 -16.76 4.53 -6.18
N ASP A 323 -17.15 5.67 -6.75
CA ASP A 323 -18.46 5.85 -7.37
C ASP A 323 -18.31 6.02 -8.90
N GLY A 324 -19.08 5.25 -9.66
CA GLY A 324 -19.18 5.36 -11.11
C GLY A 324 -17.90 4.94 -11.84
N LEU A 325 -17.16 3.96 -11.34
CA LEU A 325 -15.98 3.42 -12.03
C LEU A 325 -16.42 2.70 -13.30
N LYS A 326 -15.87 3.09 -14.45
CA LYS A 326 -16.14 2.37 -15.70
C LYS A 326 -15.62 0.93 -15.60
N ILE A 327 -16.44 -0.03 -16.04
CA ILE A 327 -16.13 -1.46 -15.93
C ILE A 327 -14.85 -1.86 -16.69
N ASP A 328 -14.44 -1.07 -17.67
CA ASP A 328 -13.24 -1.31 -18.48
C ASP A 328 -11.92 -1.29 -17.69
N HIS A 329 -11.93 -0.70 -16.49
CA HIS A 329 -10.82 -0.78 -15.55
C HIS A 329 -10.75 -2.11 -14.79
N LEU A 330 -11.84 -2.89 -14.74
CA LEU A 330 -11.92 -4.19 -14.07
C LEU A 330 -11.89 -5.37 -15.05
N ASN A 331 -12.25 -5.17 -16.32
CA ASN A 331 -12.42 -6.26 -17.27
C ASN A 331 -11.17 -6.64 -18.07
N ARG A 332 -10.15 -5.78 -18.15
CA ARG A 332 -8.98 -6.00 -19.00
C ARG A 332 -7.91 -6.83 -18.32
N GLY A 333 -7.51 -7.92 -18.99
CA GLY A 333 -6.46 -8.81 -18.49
C GLY A 333 -6.91 -9.66 -17.29
N VAL A 334 -8.21 -9.71 -17.04
CA VAL A 334 -8.82 -10.46 -15.94
C VAL A 334 -9.68 -11.54 -16.54
N GLU A 335 -9.41 -12.77 -16.14
CA GLU A 335 -10.26 -13.90 -16.46
C GLU A 335 -11.39 -13.98 -15.41
N GLY A 336 -12.61 -14.31 -15.83
CA GLY A 336 -13.77 -14.46 -14.95
C GLY A 336 -14.89 -13.44 -15.18
N PRO A 337 -15.80 -13.22 -14.20
CA PRO A 337 -17.04 -12.46 -14.38
C PRO A 337 -16.82 -11.03 -14.86
N PHE A 338 -15.79 -10.34 -14.34
CA PHE A 338 -15.46 -8.99 -14.77
C PHE A 338 -15.04 -8.95 -16.24
N GLY A 339 -14.29 -9.95 -16.71
CA GLY A 339 -13.89 -10.07 -18.11
C GLY A 339 -15.05 -10.32 -19.08
N TRP A 340 -16.18 -10.84 -18.60
CA TRP A 340 -17.38 -11.06 -19.43
C TRP A 340 -18.16 -9.76 -19.67
N ILE A 341 -17.99 -8.76 -18.80
CA ILE A 341 -18.73 -7.50 -18.85
C ILE A 341 -17.91 -6.46 -19.63
N TYR A 342 -18.44 -6.02 -20.78
CA TYR A 342 -17.73 -5.10 -21.67
C TYR A 342 -18.25 -3.65 -21.62
N GLU A 343 -19.41 -3.41 -21.01
CA GLU A 343 -20.03 -2.09 -20.89
C GLU A 343 -20.73 -1.96 -19.53
N GLY A 344 -20.73 -0.75 -18.97
CA GLY A 344 -21.39 -0.40 -17.71
C GLY A 344 -20.46 0.33 -16.74
N ASN A 345 -21.02 0.74 -15.60
CA ASN A 345 -20.30 1.38 -14.51
C ASN A 345 -20.51 0.62 -13.19
N VAL A 346 -19.60 0.79 -12.25
CA VAL A 346 -19.60 0.09 -10.98
C VAL A 346 -19.37 1.07 -9.84
N ASP A 347 -20.21 0.98 -8.81
CA ASP A 347 -19.94 1.60 -7.51
C ASP A 347 -19.41 0.53 -6.56
N ILE A 348 -18.26 0.76 -5.94
CA ILE A 348 -17.65 -0.20 -5.02
C ILE A 348 -17.55 0.45 -3.64
N VAL A 349 -18.06 -0.25 -2.63
CA VAL A 349 -17.85 0.06 -1.22
C VAL A 349 -17.21 -1.15 -0.57
N ALA A 350 -15.98 -0.99 -0.10
CA ALA A 350 -15.25 -2.02 0.64
C ALA A 350 -15.03 -1.56 2.09
N ASP A 351 -15.55 -2.33 3.04
CA ASP A 351 -15.29 -2.15 4.46
C ASP A 351 -14.15 -3.13 4.85
N VAL A 352 -12.96 -2.58 5.14
CA VAL A 352 -11.73 -3.33 5.45
C VAL A 352 -11.45 -3.31 6.95
N MET A 353 -11.15 -4.48 7.49
CA MET A 353 -10.89 -4.71 8.92
C MET A 353 -9.43 -5.12 9.09
N PHE A 354 -8.67 -4.28 9.77
CA PHE A 354 -7.24 -4.48 9.99
C PHE A 354 -7.00 -5.14 11.35
N PRO A 355 -6.27 -6.27 11.40
CA PRO A 355 -5.99 -6.94 12.66
C PRO A 355 -5.15 -6.06 13.59
N ALA A 356 -5.29 -6.29 14.89
CA ALA A 356 -4.46 -5.67 15.93
C ALA A 356 -2.97 -6.00 15.74
N ASP A 357 -2.10 -5.05 16.12
CA ASP A 357 -0.67 -5.34 16.24
C ASP A 357 -0.47 -6.26 17.46
N THR A 358 0.53 -7.14 17.42
CA THR A 358 0.78 -8.17 18.43
C THR A 358 1.22 -7.57 19.77
N ASP A 359 0.27 -7.44 20.70
CA ASP A 359 0.56 -7.31 22.14
C ASP A 359 0.40 -8.69 22.80
N GLU A 360 1.38 -9.12 23.60
CA GLU A 360 1.41 -10.43 24.29
C GLU A 360 0.15 -10.74 25.13
N SER A 361 -0.65 -9.73 25.47
CA SER A 361 -1.88 -9.88 26.27
C SER A 361 -3.15 -10.21 25.47
N ILE A 362 -3.11 -10.07 24.13
CA ILE A 362 -4.28 -10.21 23.24
C ILE A 362 -4.29 -11.57 22.53
N THR A 363 -3.13 -12.23 22.42
CA THR A 363 -2.91 -13.46 21.63
C THR A 363 -3.82 -14.62 22.02
N LYS A 364 -4.08 -14.85 23.31
CA LYS A 364 -4.91 -15.98 23.76
C LYS A 364 -6.39 -15.87 23.39
N VAL A 365 -6.93 -14.65 23.28
CA VAL A 365 -8.36 -14.43 22.94
C VAL A 365 -8.59 -14.52 21.43
N MET A 366 -7.54 -14.31 20.64
CA MET A 366 -7.62 -14.32 19.18
C MET A 366 -7.50 -15.70 18.56
N ALA A 367 -6.98 -16.70 19.28
CA ALA A 367 -6.78 -18.05 18.76
C ALA A 367 -8.10 -18.66 18.23
N ASP A 368 -9.15 -18.73 19.06
CA ASP A 368 -10.44 -19.32 18.67
C ASP A 368 -11.11 -18.57 17.50
N PHE A 369 -10.89 -17.25 17.40
CA PHE A 369 -11.42 -16.43 16.29
C PHE A 369 -10.64 -16.66 14.99
N TYR A 370 -9.31 -16.74 15.09
CA TYR A 370 -8.45 -17.05 13.96
C TYR A 370 -8.67 -18.47 13.45
N ASP A 371 -8.97 -19.45 14.31
CA ASP A 371 -9.33 -20.80 13.89
C ASP A 371 -10.62 -20.82 13.04
N GLN A 372 -11.64 -20.02 13.39
CA GLN A 372 -12.85 -19.88 12.57
C GLN A 372 -12.58 -19.21 11.21
N LEU A 373 -11.71 -18.19 11.20
CA LEU A 373 -11.31 -17.53 9.95
C LEU A 373 -10.44 -18.46 9.10
N GLU A 374 -9.60 -19.28 9.73
CA GLU A 374 -8.79 -20.28 9.07
C GLU A 374 -9.67 -21.32 8.38
N GLU A 375 -10.74 -21.79 9.02
CA GLU A 375 -11.72 -22.70 8.38
C GLU A 375 -12.39 -22.05 7.13
N ILE A 376 -12.73 -20.75 7.20
CA ILE A 376 -13.30 -20.02 6.06
C ILE A 376 -12.26 -19.89 4.94
N VAL A 377 -11.03 -19.53 5.29
CA VAL A 377 -9.92 -19.46 4.35
C VAL A 377 -9.71 -20.83 3.72
N ASP A 378 -9.63 -21.90 4.50
CA ASP A 378 -9.43 -23.27 4.05
C ASP A 378 -10.55 -23.79 3.17
N THR A 379 -11.80 -23.45 3.48
CA THR A 379 -12.94 -23.76 2.61
C THR A 379 -12.79 -23.07 1.25
N ASN A 380 -12.42 -21.79 1.25
CA ASN A 380 -12.14 -21.05 0.02
C ASN A 380 -10.94 -21.67 -0.73
N ARG A 381 -9.88 -22.08 -0.05
CA ARG A 381 -8.73 -22.79 -0.64
C ARG A 381 -9.14 -24.11 -1.30
N HIS A 382 -9.89 -24.94 -0.60
CA HIS A 382 -10.34 -26.24 -1.10
C HIS A 382 -11.26 -26.09 -2.30
N ARG A 383 -12.06 -25.02 -2.39
CA ARG A 383 -12.86 -24.69 -3.58
C ARG A 383 -11.97 -24.43 -4.81
N PHE A 384 -10.90 -23.64 -4.66
CA PHE A 384 -9.94 -23.41 -5.74
C PHE A 384 -9.21 -24.70 -6.14
N MET A 385 -8.80 -25.53 -5.16
CA MET A 385 -8.06 -26.78 -5.40
C MET A 385 -8.91 -27.90 -6.01
N ARG A 386 -10.19 -28.05 -5.64
CA ARG A 386 -11.03 -29.16 -6.11
C ARG A 386 -11.29 -29.09 -7.61
N ASN A 387 -11.29 -27.90 -8.19
CA ASN A 387 -11.50 -27.72 -9.61
C ASN A 387 -10.19 -27.76 -10.43
N ILE A 388 -9.01 -27.67 -9.78
CA ILE A 388 -7.70 -27.91 -10.43
C ILE A 388 -7.52 -29.41 -10.75
N GLN A 389 -8.12 -30.30 -9.96
CA GLN A 389 -7.93 -31.74 -10.11
C GLN A 389 -8.57 -32.33 -11.39
N GLU A 390 -9.46 -31.61 -12.07
CA GLU A 390 -10.10 -32.12 -13.29
C GLU A 390 -9.51 -31.57 -14.59
N GLN A 391 -8.99 -30.32 -14.69
CA GLN A 391 -8.49 -29.74 -15.95
C GLN A 391 -7.47 -28.59 -15.74
N GLY A 392 -6.15 -28.85 -15.61
CA GLY A 392 -5.08 -27.82 -15.75
C GLY A 392 -3.88 -27.92 -14.79
N PRO A 393 -2.70 -27.35 -15.15
CA PRO A 393 -1.47 -27.48 -14.36
C PRO A 393 -1.49 -26.65 -13.06
N ALA A 394 -0.70 -27.10 -12.07
CA ALA A 394 -0.64 -26.66 -10.68
C ALA A 394 -0.10 -25.22 -10.42
N LEU A 395 -0.32 -24.25 -11.31
CA LEU A 395 0.29 -22.91 -11.25
C LEU A 395 -0.52 -21.84 -10.48
N LEU A 396 -1.74 -22.16 -10.03
CA LEU A 396 -2.52 -21.32 -9.10
C LEU A 396 -2.14 -21.55 -7.61
N THR A 397 -1.04 -22.28 -7.37
CA THR A 397 -0.68 -22.84 -6.06
C THR A 397 0.31 -21.95 -5.32
N SER A 398 -0.12 -20.78 -4.89
CA SER A 398 0.82 -19.85 -4.27
C SER A 398 0.20 -18.93 -3.25
N GLY A 399 0.96 -18.70 -2.18
CA GLY A 399 0.62 -17.83 -1.06
C GLY A 399 0.18 -18.61 0.14
N HIS A 400 -0.85 -18.13 0.84
CA HIS A 400 -1.52 -18.99 1.81
C HIS A 400 -1.75 -20.38 1.17
N LEU A 401 -2.19 -20.46 -0.10
CA LEU A 401 -2.42 -21.67 -0.89
C LEU A 401 -1.22 -22.61 -1.14
N SER A 402 0.05 -22.17 -1.04
CA SER A 402 1.23 -23.03 -1.32
C SER A 402 1.71 -23.89 -0.17
N ASP A 403 1.46 -23.50 1.09
CA ASP A 403 2.05 -24.19 2.26
C ASP A 403 1.54 -25.62 2.47
N SER A 404 0.52 -26.06 1.74
CA SER A 404 -0.05 -27.42 1.84
C SER A 404 0.22 -28.29 0.61
N ALA A 405 0.92 -27.80 -0.42
CA ALA A 405 1.27 -28.63 -1.58
C ALA A 405 2.27 -29.75 -1.21
N GLY A 406 2.94 -29.64 -0.05
CA GLY A 406 3.80 -30.69 0.50
C GLY A 406 3.07 -31.91 1.09
N ASP A 407 1.76 -31.82 1.37
CA ASP A 407 1.06 -32.80 2.22
C ASP A 407 0.24 -33.86 1.45
N ILE A 408 0.30 -33.89 0.11
CA ILE A 408 -0.51 -34.83 -0.70
C ILE A 408 0.29 -36.10 -1.10
N HIS A 409 1.50 -36.28 -0.59
CA HIS A 409 2.21 -37.56 -0.67
C HIS A 409 2.12 -38.36 0.63
N GLY A 410 0.91 -38.75 1.05
CA GLY A 410 0.62 -40.00 1.77
C GLY A 410 1.53 -40.49 2.91
N GLU A 411 2.33 -39.62 3.54
CA GLU A 411 3.08 -39.91 4.74
C GLU A 411 2.42 -39.17 5.90
N LYS A 412 2.36 -39.87 7.03
CA LYS A 412 1.72 -39.46 8.29
C LYS A 412 1.95 -37.97 8.59
N PRO A 413 1.01 -37.27 9.26
CA PRO A 413 1.21 -35.90 9.68
C PRO A 413 2.44 -35.84 10.59
N ALA A 414 3.57 -35.43 10.01
CA ALA A 414 4.70 -34.94 10.77
C ALA A 414 4.23 -33.62 11.37
N ALA A 415 4.53 -33.41 12.64
CA ALA A 415 4.09 -32.26 13.42
C ALA A 415 4.13 -30.98 12.58
N GLU A 416 2.99 -30.28 12.52
CA GLU A 416 2.85 -28.97 11.90
C GLU A 416 4.08 -28.12 12.28
N PRO A 417 4.83 -27.56 11.31
CA PRO A 417 5.78 -26.52 11.66
C PRO A 417 4.94 -25.46 12.39
N GLN A 418 5.39 -25.05 13.57
CA GLN A 418 4.74 -23.99 14.34
C GLN A 418 4.70 -22.74 13.46
N THR A 419 3.61 -22.55 12.71
CA THR A 419 3.33 -21.32 11.97
C THR A 419 3.42 -20.21 12.99
N SER A 420 4.27 -19.23 12.72
CA SER A 420 4.47 -18.12 13.65
C SER A 420 3.12 -17.44 13.89
N GLU A 421 2.84 -16.99 15.12
CA GLU A 421 1.54 -16.37 15.45
C GLU A 421 1.26 -15.12 14.58
N ASP A 422 2.31 -14.49 14.04
CA ASP A 422 2.21 -13.39 13.08
C ASP A 422 1.58 -13.79 11.72
N GLU A 423 1.67 -15.07 11.33
CA GLU A 423 1.10 -15.65 10.09
C GLU A 423 -0.40 -15.98 10.21
N ARG A 424 -0.95 -16.00 11.44
CA ARG A 424 -2.37 -16.28 11.71
C ARG A 424 -3.24 -15.02 11.81
N ARG A 425 -2.71 -13.86 11.42
CA ARG A 425 -3.49 -12.62 11.38
C ARG A 425 -4.28 -12.55 10.09
N TYR A 426 -5.57 -12.22 10.18
CA TYR A 426 -6.44 -12.11 9.02
C TYR A 426 -6.96 -10.69 8.83
N LEU A 427 -7.01 -10.25 7.58
CA LEU A 427 -7.68 -9.07 7.11
C LEU A 427 -9.00 -9.49 6.47
N ILE A 428 -10.09 -8.86 6.88
CA ILE A 428 -11.42 -9.08 6.32
C ILE A 428 -11.81 -7.87 5.47
N MET A 429 -12.34 -8.14 4.28
CA MET A 429 -12.86 -7.13 3.37
C MET A 429 -14.29 -7.49 3.01
N ASP A 430 -15.25 -6.68 3.45
CA ASP A 430 -16.65 -6.78 3.04
C ASP A 430 -16.87 -5.86 1.84
N LEU A 431 -17.00 -6.45 0.64
CA LEU A 431 -17.21 -5.72 -0.61
C LEU A 431 -18.70 -5.69 -0.98
N ARG A 432 -19.13 -4.50 -1.38
CA ARG A 432 -20.44 -4.25 -1.99
C ARG A 432 -20.21 -3.57 -3.33
N ILE A 433 -20.53 -4.29 -4.39
CA ILE A 433 -20.32 -3.89 -5.76
C ILE A 433 -21.70 -3.68 -6.39
N SER A 434 -22.01 -2.44 -6.75
CA SER A 434 -23.25 -2.10 -7.46
C SER A 434 -22.93 -1.94 -8.93
N MET A 435 -23.38 -2.89 -9.74
CA MET A 435 -23.18 -2.85 -11.19
C MET A 435 -24.35 -2.15 -11.86
N ASN A 436 -24.09 -1.07 -12.59
CA ASN A 436 -25.09 -0.19 -13.19
C ASN A 436 -25.04 -0.29 -14.72
N ASP A 437 -26.18 -0.56 -15.34
CA ASP A 437 -26.36 -0.68 -16.80
C ASP A 437 -25.30 -1.56 -17.49
N VAL A 438 -25.03 -2.73 -16.89
CA VAL A 438 -23.98 -3.63 -17.36
C VAL A 438 -24.43 -4.51 -18.52
N LYS A 439 -23.53 -4.73 -19.49
CA LYS A 439 -23.72 -5.69 -20.58
C LYS A 439 -22.59 -6.69 -20.62
N ALA A 440 -22.96 -7.97 -20.74
CA ALA A 440 -22.02 -9.08 -20.76
C ALA A 440 -22.11 -9.87 -22.07
N ALA A 441 -20.97 -10.45 -22.47
CA ALA A 441 -20.86 -11.39 -23.56
C ALA A 441 -20.30 -12.72 -23.05
N VAL A 442 -20.69 -13.81 -23.71
CA VAL A 442 -20.09 -15.11 -23.43
C VAL A 442 -18.64 -15.10 -23.92
N PRO A 443 -17.65 -15.48 -23.09
CA PRO A 443 -16.26 -15.53 -23.50
C PRO A 443 -16.06 -16.52 -24.65
N LEU A 444 -15.25 -16.14 -25.65
CA LEU A 444 -14.96 -16.97 -26.83
C LEU A 444 -13.99 -18.11 -26.53
N PHE A 445 -13.11 -17.92 -25.54
CA PHE A 445 -12.13 -18.89 -25.06
C PHE A 445 -11.99 -18.68 -23.55
N THR A 446 -12.31 -19.70 -22.77
CA THR A 446 -11.84 -19.77 -21.38
C THR A 446 -10.60 -20.66 -21.42
N LYS A 447 -9.44 -20.16 -20.96
CA LYS A 447 -8.54 -21.10 -20.26
C LYS A 447 -9.38 -21.71 -19.13
N ASP A 448 -9.25 -23.00 -18.86
CA ASP A 448 -10.09 -23.69 -17.88
C ASP A 448 -9.82 -23.09 -16.49
N MET A 449 -10.56 -22.02 -16.17
CA MET A 449 -10.47 -21.37 -14.88
C MET A 449 -10.98 -22.37 -13.86
N SER A 450 -10.16 -22.65 -12.85
CA SER A 450 -10.53 -23.63 -11.82
C SER A 450 -11.91 -23.28 -11.23
N TYR A 451 -12.18 -22.06 -10.79
CA TYR A 451 -13.43 -21.76 -10.10
C TYR A 451 -14.69 -21.60 -10.99
N VAL A 452 -14.57 -21.59 -12.32
CA VAL A 452 -15.72 -21.30 -13.21
C VAL A 452 -16.38 -22.59 -13.69
N ASN A 453 -17.66 -22.76 -13.38
CA ASN A 453 -18.48 -23.83 -13.96
C ASN A 453 -19.04 -23.39 -15.33
N GLN A 454 -18.58 -24.04 -16.39
CA GLN A 454 -19.01 -23.76 -17.77
C GLN A 454 -20.53 -23.83 -17.98
N ALA A 455 -21.25 -24.64 -17.19
CA ALA A 455 -22.71 -24.74 -17.26
C ALA A 455 -23.42 -23.45 -16.80
N LEU A 456 -22.80 -22.67 -15.91
CA LEU A 456 -23.36 -21.45 -15.33
C LEU A 456 -22.98 -20.18 -16.11
N VAL A 457 -21.96 -20.23 -16.97
CA VAL A 457 -21.51 -19.07 -17.76
C VAL A 457 -22.66 -18.45 -18.57
N ARG A 458 -23.37 -19.25 -19.38
CA ARG A 458 -24.47 -18.75 -20.23
C ARG A 458 -25.65 -18.22 -19.38
N PRO A 459 -26.12 -18.94 -18.34
CA PRO A 459 -27.12 -18.40 -17.41
C PRO A 459 -26.73 -17.09 -16.75
N ILE A 460 -25.48 -16.94 -16.29
CA ILE A 460 -24.98 -15.71 -15.66
C ILE A 460 -24.98 -14.55 -16.67
N VAL A 461 -24.42 -14.75 -17.87
CA VAL A 461 -24.43 -13.72 -18.92
C VAL A 461 -25.87 -13.32 -19.28
N ALA A 462 -26.79 -14.29 -19.39
CA ALA A 462 -28.19 -14.01 -19.64
C ALA A 462 -28.85 -13.23 -18.48
N TYR A 463 -28.50 -13.54 -17.23
CA TYR A 463 -28.98 -12.81 -16.06
C TYR A 463 -28.51 -11.36 -16.05
N ILE A 464 -27.22 -11.13 -16.31
CA ILE A 464 -26.63 -9.78 -16.39
C ILE A 464 -27.39 -8.96 -17.43
N ASN A 465 -27.51 -9.48 -18.66
CA ASN A 465 -28.19 -8.77 -19.75
C ASN A 465 -29.71 -8.60 -19.55
N ALA A 466 -30.34 -9.42 -18.71
CA ALA A 466 -31.76 -9.28 -18.38
C ALA A 466 -32.05 -8.16 -17.36
N LYS A 467 -31.05 -7.79 -16.55
CA LYS A 467 -31.18 -6.76 -15.50
C LYS A 467 -30.78 -5.39 -16.06
N LYS A 468 -31.77 -4.53 -16.25
CA LYS A 468 -31.57 -3.19 -16.88
C LYS A 468 -31.26 -2.05 -15.91
N THR A 469 -31.41 -2.24 -14.60
CA THR A 469 -31.27 -1.15 -13.61
C THR A 469 -29.93 -1.21 -12.89
N TYR A 470 -29.80 -2.15 -11.97
CA TYR A 470 -28.57 -2.39 -11.24
C TYR A 470 -28.54 -3.84 -10.73
N ILE A 471 -27.34 -4.37 -10.50
CA ILE A 471 -27.12 -5.69 -9.89
C ILE A 471 -26.26 -5.48 -8.64
N PRO A 472 -26.81 -5.73 -7.44
CA PRO A 472 -26.03 -5.66 -6.21
C PRO A 472 -25.29 -6.98 -5.99
N ILE A 473 -23.96 -6.90 -5.88
CA ILE A 473 -23.08 -8.03 -5.54
C ILE A 473 -22.49 -7.75 -4.15
N ASN A 474 -22.69 -8.67 -3.22
CA ASN A 474 -22.09 -8.60 -1.89
C ASN A 474 -21.16 -9.81 -1.72
N CYS A 475 -19.92 -9.54 -1.38
CA CYS A 475 -18.91 -10.58 -1.15
C CYS A 475 -18.07 -10.25 0.08
N ARG A 476 -17.54 -11.29 0.74
CA ARG A 476 -16.63 -11.17 1.87
C ARG A 476 -15.35 -11.89 1.50
N ILE A 477 -14.23 -11.17 1.54
CA ILE A 477 -12.90 -11.71 1.30
C ILE A 477 -12.16 -11.77 2.63
N VAL A 478 -11.57 -12.92 2.96
CA VAL A 478 -10.72 -13.12 4.13
C VAL A 478 -9.33 -13.49 3.63
N LYS A 479 -8.31 -12.73 4.00
CA LYS A 479 -6.91 -12.98 3.61
C LYS A 479 -5.99 -12.92 4.81
N ARG A 480 -4.86 -13.64 4.76
CA ARG A 480 -3.81 -13.50 5.77
C ARG A 480 -3.13 -12.14 5.63
N ALA A 481 -2.72 -11.55 6.74
CA ALA A 481 -1.96 -10.30 6.73
C ALA A 481 -0.62 -10.48 6.03
N SER A 482 0.00 -11.65 6.16
CA SER A 482 1.22 -12.04 5.44
C SER A 482 1.05 -12.06 3.92
N ASP A 483 -0.19 -12.16 3.40
CA ASP A 483 -0.41 -12.06 1.95
C ASP A 483 -0.13 -10.65 1.41
N PHE A 484 -0.09 -9.65 2.28
CA PHE A 484 0.23 -8.27 1.93
C PHE A 484 1.71 -7.93 2.10
N ASP A 485 2.50 -8.81 2.72
CA ASP A 485 3.93 -8.62 2.92
C ASP A 485 4.66 -8.67 1.58
N GLY A 486 5.27 -7.56 1.17
CA GLY A 486 5.89 -7.39 -0.14
C GLY A 486 4.92 -7.04 -1.26
N SER A 487 3.62 -6.86 -0.98
CA SER A 487 2.62 -6.52 -2.00
C SER A 487 2.58 -5.02 -2.29
N TRP A 488 2.72 -4.66 -3.57
CA TRP A 488 2.64 -3.26 -4.03
C TRP A 488 1.35 -2.97 -4.77
N SER A 489 0.72 -4.00 -5.32
CA SER A 489 -0.53 -3.92 -6.06
C SER A 489 -1.58 -4.93 -5.59
N ILE A 490 -2.80 -4.75 -6.09
CA ILE A 490 -3.91 -5.69 -5.91
C ILE A 490 -3.62 -7.08 -6.51
N PHE A 491 -2.72 -7.15 -7.49
CA PHE A 491 -2.33 -8.39 -8.15
C PHE A 491 -1.37 -9.19 -7.26
N ASP A 492 -0.34 -8.56 -6.71
CA ASP A 492 0.75 -9.23 -5.96
C ASP A 492 0.31 -9.83 -4.62
N CYS A 493 -0.88 -9.44 -4.13
CA CYS A 493 -1.53 -10.07 -2.98
C CYS A 493 -2.60 -11.09 -3.36
N GLY A 494 -2.90 -11.27 -4.65
CA GLY A 494 -3.95 -12.17 -5.15
C GLY A 494 -5.39 -11.69 -4.94
N LEU A 495 -5.59 -10.48 -4.39
CA LEU A 495 -6.90 -9.94 -4.06
C LEU A 495 -7.82 -9.81 -5.29
N MET A 496 -7.26 -9.58 -6.48
CA MET A 496 -8.03 -9.52 -7.73
C MET A 496 -8.69 -10.87 -8.09
N ASN A 497 -7.98 -11.97 -7.83
CA ASN A 497 -8.48 -13.32 -8.08
C ASN A 497 -9.58 -13.69 -7.08
N ASP A 498 -9.35 -13.39 -5.79
CA ASP A 498 -10.33 -13.59 -4.72
C ASP A 498 -11.61 -12.81 -5.01
N MET A 499 -11.49 -11.53 -5.40
CA MET A 499 -12.63 -10.69 -5.75
C MET A 499 -13.40 -11.23 -6.96
N SER A 500 -12.71 -11.75 -7.97
CA SER A 500 -13.34 -12.31 -9.17
C SER A 500 -14.09 -13.61 -8.86
N ALA A 501 -13.53 -14.49 -8.03
CA ALA A 501 -14.16 -15.73 -7.61
C ALA A 501 -15.40 -15.49 -6.73
N GLU A 502 -15.30 -14.61 -5.73
CA GLU A 502 -16.45 -14.27 -4.88
C GLU A 502 -17.57 -13.57 -5.67
N THR A 503 -17.21 -12.76 -6.66
CA THR A 503 -18.19 -12.15 -7.59
C THR A 503 -18.89 -13.22 -8.43
N TYR A 504 -18.16 -14.23 -8.91
CA TYR A 504 -18.72 -15.35 -9.65
C TYR A 504 -19.75 -16.12 -8.82
N ASP A 505 -19.43 -16.42 -7.57
CA ASP A 505 -20.32 -17.14 -6.66
C ASP A 505 -21.58 -16.33 -6.34
N ALA A 506 -21.44 -15.02 -6.14
CA ALA A 506 -22.58 -14.14 -5.97
C ALA A 506 -23.52 -14.17 -7.20
N PHE A 507 -22.97 -14.15 -8.41
CA PHE A 507 -23.75 -14.31 -9.63
C PHE A 507 -24.42 -15.68 -9.75
N ALA A 508 -23.69 -16.76 -9.43
CA ALA A 508 -24.23 -18.12 -9.47
C ALA A 508 -25.43 -18.26 -8.53
N ASN A 509 -25.30 -17.76 -7.31
CA ASN A 509 -26.36 -17.74 -6.30
C ASN A 509 -27.57 -16.90 -6.75
N ASP A 510 -27.33 -15.74 -7.36
CA ASP A 510 -28.38 -14.88 -7.90
C ASP A 510 -29.18 -15.57 -9.02
N VAL A 511 -28.50 -16.27 -9.92
CA VAL A 511 -29.12 -17.04 -11.00
C VAL A 511 -29.98 -18.17 -10.44
N GLU A 512 -29.46 -18.95 -9.49
CA GLU A 512 -30.19 -20.04 -8.85
C GLU A 512 -31.43 -19.52 -8.10
N ASN A 513 -31.27 -18.42 -7.35
CA ASN A 513 -32.36 -17.75 -6.64
C ASN A 513 -33.42 -17.23 -7.60
N GLN A 514 -33.05 -16.68 -8.75
CA GLN A 514 -34.02 -16.25 -9.76
C GLN A 514 -34.80 -17.44 -10.33
N GLN A 515 -34.13 -18.55 -10.65
CA GLN A 515 -34.80 -19.75 -11.16
C GLN A 515 -35.75 -20.36 -10.12
N SER A 516 -35.31 -20.43 -8.86
CA SER A 516 -36.13 -20.95 -7.77
C SER A 516 -37.36 -20.06 -7.51
N ARG A 517 -37.20 -18.74 -7.56
CA ARG A 517 -38.30 -17.77 -7.48
C ARG A 517 -39.32 -17.95 -8.60
N VAL A 518 -38.87 -18.06 -9.86
CA VAL A 518 -39.78 -18.29 -10.99
C VAL A 518 -40.55 -19.60 -10.84
N ARG A 519 -39.88 -20.67 -10.39
CA ARG A 519 -40.54 -21.96 -10.10
C ARG A 519 -41.58 -21.82 -8.98
N ARG A 520 -41.26 -21.10 -7.90
CA ARG A 520 -42.19 -20.80 -6.80
C ARG A 520 -43.39 -19.98 -7.29
N PHE A 521 -43.18 -18.94 -8.09
CA PHE A 521 -44.26 -18.14 -8.66
C PHE A 521 -45.18 -18.95 -9.57
N LYS A 522 -44.64 -19.83 -10.42
CA LYS A 522 -45.46 -20.73 -11.26
C LYS A 522 -46.30 -21.68 -10.41
N LYS A 523 -45.72 -22.26 -9.35
CA LYS A 523 -46.45 -23.11 -8.40
C LYS A 523 -47.55 -22.33 -7.70
N VAL A 524 -47.24 -21.19 -7.08
CA VAL A 524 -48.23 -20.36 -6.38
C VAL A 524 -49.32 -19.87 -7.33
N GLY A 525 -48.99 -19.46 -8.56
CA GLY A 525 -49.95 -19.05 -9.58
C GLY A 525 -50.90 -20.18 -10.00
N PHE A 526 -50.39 -21.42 -10.10
CA PHE A 526 -51.25 -22.59 -10.34
C PHE A 526 -52.18 -22.86 -9.15
N TRP A 527 -51.68 -22.74 -7.93
CA TRP A 527 -52.48 -22.88 -6.71
C TRP A 527 -53.57 -21.80 -6.59
N THR A 528 -53.25 -20.54 -6.87
CA THR A 528 -54.23 -19.44 -6.82
C THR A 528 -55.27 -19.55 -7.92
N LEU A 529 -54.87 -19.94 -9.14
CA LEU A 529 -55.82 -20.21 -10.23
C LEU A 529 -56.74 -21.38 -9.87
N SER A 530 -56.19 -22.47 -9.32
CA SER A 530 -56.99 -23.62 -8.87
C SER A 530 -58.00 -23.20 -7.80
N LEU A 531 -57.59 -22.40 -6.80
CA LEU A 531 -58.48 -21.85 -5.78
C LEU A 531 -59.57 -20.94 -6.38
N ALA A 532 -59.22 -20.05 -7.31
CA ALA A 532 -60.17 -19.17 -7.97
C ALA A 532 -61.20 -19.95 -8.81
N VAL A 533 -60.77 -21.00 -9.50
CA VAL A 533 -61.64 -21.92 -10.25
C VAL A 533 -62.58 -22.67 -9.30
N HIS A 534 -62.07 -23.21 -8.19
CA HIS A 534 -62.92 -23.86 -7.17
C HIS A 534 -63.93 -22.89 -6.54
N ALA A 535 -63.51 -21.65 -6.27
CA ALA A 535 -64.40 -20.61 -5.75
C ALA A 535 -65.48 -20.20 -6.76
N LEU A 536 -65.14 -20.10 -8.05
CA LEU A 536 -66.11 -19.88 -9.14
C LEU A 536 -67.12 -21.03 -9.26
N PHE A 537 -66.67 -22.28 -9.20
CA PHE A 537 -67.56 -23.43 -9.23
C PHE A 537 -68.47 -23.51 -8.00
N MET A 538 -67.95 -23.21 -6.79
CA MET A 538 -68.79 -23.10 -5.59
C MET A 538 -69.79 -21.94 -5.68
N GLY A 539 -69.38 -20.79 -6.23
CA GLY A 539 -70.27 -19.64 -6.46
C GLY A 539 -71.36 -19.90 -7.49
N MET A 540 -71.07 -20.69 -8.54
CA MET A 540 -72.08 -21.12 -9.52
C MET A 540 -72.99 -22.23 -8.98
N ALA A 541 -72.47 -23.15 -8.16
CA ALA A 541 -73.27 -24.18 -7.50
C ALA A 541 -74.25 -23.58 -6.46
N GLY A 542 -73.94 -22.43 -5.87
CA GLY A 542 -74.86 -21.69 -4.99
C GLY A 542 -76.03 -20.98 -5.69
N ASN A 543 -76.02 -20.92 -7.03
CA ASN A 543 -77.05 -20.26 -7.85
C ASN A 543 -77.99 -21.26 -8.58
N VAL A 544 -77.90 -22.56 -8.26
CA VAL A 544 -78.80 -23.61 -8.76
C VAL A 544 -79.52 -24.25 -7.57
N VAL A 545 -80.52 -23.54 -7.03
CA VAL A 545 -81.63 -24.09 -6.22
C VAL A 545 -82.92 -23.40 -6.68
#